data_AF-A0AAV6HAF2-F1
#
_entry.id   AF-A0AAV6HAF2-F1
#
_cell.length_a   1.000
_cell.length_b   1.000
_cell.length_c   1.000
_cell.angle_alpha   90.00
_cell.angle_beta   90.00
_cell.angle_gamma   90.00
#
_symmetry.space_group_name_H-M   'P 1'
#
loop_
_entity.id
_entity.type
_entity.pdbx_description
1 polymer ?
#
loop_
_entity_poly.entity_id
_entity_poly.type
_entity_poly.pdbx_seq_one_letter_code
_entity_poly.pdbx_strand_id
1 'polypeptide(L)'
;MLVLNFMVIQVREDLQTQFQSEKNPQKRWNRLCSVVQHQRVTSKKGCQYIDKEIMLQYCYPRLDVNVSKGVNHLLKSPFSVHPKTGRISVPIDLEELDSFDPFEVPTIRLICEELDKPRAADEEDEGEKENENEVDAAERRKTRDYKRTSLAKYVKHFDRFLDGMARSRKGEMLRKSDLQKDF
;
A
#
# COMPACT_ATOMS: atom_id res chain seq x y z
N MET A 1 -28.74 -4.70 8.34
CA MET A 1 -29.84 -4.17 7.50
C MET A 1 -29.38 -3.67 6.12
N LEU A 2 -28.17 -3.12 5.94
CA LEU A 2 -27.74 -2.53 4.65
C LEU A 2 -27.58 -3.52 3.49
N VAL A 3 -27.16 -4.76 3.75
CA VAL A 3 -26.90 -5.79 2.70
C VAL A 3 -28.18 -6.22 1.98
N LEU A 4 -29.34 -6.16 2.65
CA LEU A 4 -30.61 -6.62 2.07
C LEU A 4 -31.23 -5.61 1.11
N ASN A 5 -30.72 -4.37 1.06
CA ASN A 5 -31.18 -3.35 0.12
C ASN A 5 -30.80 -3.66 -1.33
N PHE A 6 -29.86 -4.59 -1.55
CA PHE A 6 -29.49 -5.08 -2.87
C PHE A 6 -30.45 -6.15 -3.41
N MET A 7 -31.48 -6.53 -2.64
CA MET A 7 -32.35 -7.66 -2.96
C MET A 7 -33.79 -7.22 -3.29
N VAL A 8 -34.46 -8.04 -4.09
CA VAL A 8 -35.90 -7.89 -4.39
C VAL A 8 -36.71 -8.07 -3.09
N ILE A 9 -37.81 -7.32 -2.97
CA ILE A 9 -38.61 -7.16 -1.72
C ILE A 9 -38.97 -8.50 -1.06
N GLN A 10 -39.48 -9.49 -1.80
CA GLN A 10 -39.86 -10.79 -1.23
C GLN A 10 -38.67 -11.53 -0.60
N VAL A 11 -37.53 -11.55 -1.29
CA VAL A 11 -36.31 -12.23 -0.83
C VAL A 11 -35.73 -11.55 0.41
N ARG A 12 -35.87 -10.23 0.44
CA ARG A 12 -35.44 -9.38 1.55
C ARG A 12 -36.23 -9.69 2.82
N GLU A 13 -37.55 -9.86 2.75
CA GLU A 13 -38.39 -10.14 3.93
C GLU A 13 -38.05 -11.51 4.58
N ASP A 14 -37.86 -12.54 3.75
CA ASP A 14 -37.44 -13.87 4.19
C ASP A 14 -36.09 -13.83 4.91
N LEU A 15 -35.10 -13.20 4.28
CA LEU A 15 -33.76 -13.08 4.86
C LEU A 15 -33.75 -12.15 6.08
N GLN A 16 -34.59 -11.13 6.12
CA GLN A 16 -34.69 -10.22 7.26
C GLN A 16 -35.21 -10.95 8.50
N THR A 17 -36.23 -11.79 8.35
CA THR A 17 -36.75 -12.62 9.44
C THR A 17 -35.69 -13.60 9.94
N GLN A 18 -34.98 -14.27 9.04
CA GLN A 18 -33.90 -15.20 9.43
C GLN A 18 -32.70 -14.50 10.07
N PHE A 19 -32.37 -13.29 9.62
CA PHE A 19 -31.28 -12.51 10.21
C PHE A 19 -31.64 -11.97 11.60
N GLN A 20 -32.92 -11.90 11.97
CA GLN A 20 -33.31 -11.58 13.35
C GLN A 20 -32.99 -12.73 14.31
N SER A 21 -33.13 -13.99 13.87
CA SER A 21 -32.89 -15.17 14.71
C SER A 21 -31.43 -15.64 14.73
N GLU A 22 -30.74 -15.66 13.58
CA GLU A 22 -29.33 -16.06 13.49
C GLU A 22 -28.44 -14.85 13.71
N LYS A 23 -27.43 -14.91 14.60
CA LYS A 23 -26.51 -13.80 14.90
C LYS A 23 -25.13 -13.94 14.24
N ASN A 24 -24.74 -15.16 13.86
CA ASN A 24 -23.43 -15.44 13.28
C ASN A 24 -23.33 -14.91 11.83
N PRO A 25 -22.39 -13.99 11.52
CA PRO A 25 -22.26 -13.40 10.18
C PRO A 25 -21.96 -14.42 9.08
N GLN A 26 -21.13 -15.43 9.36
CA GLN A 26 -20.78 -16.47 8.39
C GLN A 26 -22.01 -17.31 8.01
N LYS A 27 -22.83 -17.69 9.00
CA LYS A 27 -24.09 -18.43 8.73
C LYS A 27 -25.08 -17.59 7.93
N ARG A 28 -25.22 -16.30 8.26
CA ARG A 28 -26.04 -15.35 7.50
C ARG A 28 -25.57 -15.23 6.05
N TRP A 29 -24.25 -15.12 5.84
CA TRP A 29 -23.65 -15.02 4.51
C TRP A 29 -23.87 -16.29 3.68
N ASN A 30 -23.58 -17.46 4.25
CA ASN A 30 -23.78 -18.75 3.58
C ASN A 30 -25.25 -18.90 3.14
N ARG A 31 -26.20 -18.52 3.99
CA ARG A 31 -27.63 -18.55 3.66
C ARG A 31 -27.98 -17.60 2.51
N LEU A 32 -27.45 -16.37 2.52
CA LEU A 32 -27.61 -15.42 1.42
C LEU A 32 -27.11 -16.01 0.11
N CYS A 33 -25.91 -16.61 0.10
CA CYS A 33 -25.35 -17.26 -1.08
C CYS A 33 -26.25 -18.40 -1.58
N SER A 34 -26.80 -19.24 -0.69
CA SER A 34 -27.73 -20.30 -1.09
C SER A 34 -29.01 -19.75 -1.74
N VAL A 35 -29.57 -18.67 -1.20
CA VAL A 35 -30.77 -18.03 -1.76
C VAL A 35 -30.47 -17.43 -3.14
N VAL A 36 -29.35 -16.72 -3.28
CA VAL A 36 -28.89 -16.18 -4.57
C VAL A 36 -28.67 -17.31 -5.58
N GLN A 37 -28.01 -18.40 -5.18
CA GLN A 37 -27.77 -19.56 -6.05
C GLN A 37 -29.07 -20.22 -6.51
N HIS A 38 -30.04 -20.40 -5.60
CA HIS A 38 -31.34 -20.93 -5.97
C HIS A 38 -32.04 -20.02 -6.99
N GLN A 39 -32.00 -18.71 -6.78
CA GLN A 39 -32.60 -17.73 -7.70
C GLN A 39 -31.93 -17.71 -9.06
N ARG A 40 -30.61 -17.91 -9.14
CA ARG A 40 -29.90 -18.05 -10.43
C ARG A 40 -30.48 -19.17 -11.28
N VAL A 41 -30.91 -20.26 -10.65
CA VAL A 41 -31.46 -21.44 -11.33
C VAL A 41 -32.94 -21.24 -11.66
N THR A 42 -33.73 -20.67 -10.75
CA THR A 42 -35.19 -20.59 -10.88
C THR A 42 -35.70 -19.32 -11.56
N SER A 43 -34.93 -18.22 -11.59
CA SER A 43 -35.36 -16.94 -12.17
C SER A 43 -34.20 -16.24 -12.90
N LYS A 44 -34.35 -16.03 -14.22
CA LYS A 44 -33.32 -15.40 -15.07
C LYS A 44 -33.24 -13.87 -14.96
N LYS A 45 -34.11 -13.19 -14.21
CA LYS A 45 -34.15 -11.71 -14.17
C LYS A 45 -33.86 -11.18 -12.77
N GLY A 46 -32.83 -10.34 -12.64
CA GLY A 46 -32.68 -9.34 -11.57
C GLY A 46 -31.81 -9.69 -10.35
N CYS A 47 -31.40 -10.95 -10.14
CA CYS A 47 -30.67 -11.35 -8.92
C CYS A 47 -29.41 -12.19 -9.16
N GLN A 48 -28.91 -12.26 -10.39
CA GLN A 48 -27.87 -13.22 -10.75
C GLN A 48 -26.51 -12.92 -10.11
N TYR A 49 -26.21 -11.68 -9.72
CA TYR A 49 -24.86 -11.30 -9.25
C TYR A 49 -24.85 -10.54 -7.92
N ILE A 50 -25.94 -10.59 -7.16
CA ILE A 50 -26.09 -9.82 -5.91
C ILE A 50 -24.97 -10.14 -4.90
N ASP A 51 -24.61 -11.41 -4.74
CA ASP A 51 -23.48 -11.84 -3.92
C ASP A 51 -22.17 -11.12 -4.32
N LYS A 52 -21.88 -11.05 -5.62
CA LYS A 52 -20.69 -10.37 -6.17
C LYS A 52 -20.78 -8.86 -6.02
N GLU A 53 -21.96 -8.27 -6.24
CA GLU A 53 -22.18 -6.83 -6.06
C GLU A 53 -21.97 -6.42 -4.60
N ILE A 54 -22.43 -7.23 -3.64
CA ILE A 54 -22.15 -7.03 -2.23
C ILE A 54 -20.64 -7.12 -1.96
N MET A 55 -19.95 -8.14 -2.48
CA MET A 55 -18.51 -8.26 -2.31
C MET A 55 -17.76 -7.03 -2.86
N LEU A 56 -18.15 -6.55 -4.05
CA LEU A 56 -17.54 -5.36 -4.65
C LEU A 56 -17.84 -4.11 -3.81
N GLN A 57 -19.08 -3.90 -3.37
CA GLN A 57 -19.46 -2.73 -2.59
C GLN A 57 -18.67 -2.60 -1.27
N TYR A 58 -18.34 -3.73 -0.64
CA TYR A 58 -17.66 -3.76 0.66
C TYR A 58 -16.14 -3.91 0.55
N CYS A 59 -15.63 -4.61 -0.47
CA CYS A 59 -14.21 -4.96 -0.57
C CYS A 59 -13.47 -4.27 -1.72
N TYR A 60 -14.17 -3.73 -2.72
CA TYR A 60 -13.50 -3.06 -3.84
C TYR A 60 -12.97 -1.67 -3.41
N PRO A 61 -11.75 -1.28 -3.81
CA PRO A 61 -11.18 0.01 -3.43
C PRO A 61 -11.99 1.18 -3.99
N ARG A 62 -12.29 2.16 -3.13
CA ARG A 62 -12.94 3.41 -3.54
C ARG A 62 -11.87 4.36 -4.05
N LEU A 63 -11.84 4.58 -5.36
CA LEU A 63 -10.86 5.45 -6.00
C LEU A 63 -11.30 6.91 -5.90
N ASP A 64 -10.42 7.77 -5.39
CA ASP A 64 -10.61 9.22 -5.52
C ASP A 64 -10.27 9.64 -6.96
N VAL A 65 -11.29 9.76 -7.79
CA VAL A 65 -11.12 10.00 -9.22
C VAL A 65 -10.37 11.32 -9.52
N ASN A 66 -10.43 12.30 -8.62
CA ASN A 66 -9.84 13.62 -8.87
C ASN A 66 -8.31 13.59 -8.79
N VAL A 67 -7.74 12.61 -8.08
CA VAL A 67 -6.27 12.47 -7.96
C VAL A 67 -5.63 11.87 -9.21
N SER A 68 -6.42 11.24 -10.09
CA SER A 68 -5.93 10.54 -11.29
C SER A 68 -6.35 11.19 -12.62
N LYS A 69 -7.21 12.21 -12.61
CA LYS A 69 -7.72 12.88 -13.83
C LYS A 69 -6.79 13.96 -14.38
N GLY A 70 -6.18 14.75 -13.50
CA GLY A 70 -5.41 15.93 -13.88
C GLY A 70 -3.90 15.68 -13.81
N VAL A 71 -3.17 16.10 -14.84
CA VAL A 71 -1.69 16.01 -14.88
C VAL A 71 -1.00 16.94 -13.89
N ASN A 72 -1.70 17.98 -13.41
CA ASN A 72 -1.17 18.98 -12.46
C ASN A 72 -1.55 18.70 -11.00
N HIS A 73 -2.02 17.48 -10.69
CA HIS A 73 -2.42 17.13 -9.34
C HIS A 73 -1.20 16.98 -8.43
N LEU A 74 -1.21 17.68 -7.30
CA LEU A 74 -0.13 17.59 -6.31
C LEU A 74 -0.40 16.44 -5.35
N LEU A 75 0.52 15.49 -5.30
CA LEU A 75 0.50 14.38 -4.35
C LEU A 75 1.58 14.57 -3.29
N LYS A 76 1.38 13.93 -2.14
CA LYS A 76 2.36 13.91 -1.07
C LYS A 76 3.64 13.21 -1.54
N SER A 77 4.79 13.82 -1.26
CA SER A 77 6.09 13.21 -1.54
C SER A 77 6.31 11.94 -0.68
N PRO A 78 6.91 10.87 -1.23
CA PRO A 78 7.45 9.79 -0.42
C PRO A 78 8.37 10.32 0.68
N PHE A 79 8.43 9.61 1.81
CA PHE A 79 9.19 9.96 3.01
C PHE A 79 8.76 11.26 3.73
N SER A 80 7.68 11.91 3.29
CA SER A 80 7.12 13.07 4.02
C SER A 80 6.56 12.66 5.38
N VAL A 81 6.75 13.52 6.39
CA VAL A 81 6.13 13.37 7.72
C VAL A 81 4.66 13.76 7.67
N HIS A 82 3.77 12.90 8.17
CA HIS A 82 2.36 13.26 8.32
C HIS A 82 2.16 14.17 9.54
N PRO A 83 1.64 15.40 9.40
CA PRO A 83 1.68 16.42 10.46
C PRO A 83 0.93 16.03 11.72
N LYS A 84 -0.18 15.29 11.61
CA LYS A 84 -1.00 14.89 12.77
C LYS A 84 -0.51 13.64 13.48
N THR A 85 0.19 12.73 12.80
CA THR A 85 0.55 11.41 13.34
C THR A 85 2.05 11.27 13.56
N GLY A 86 2.86 12.17 13.00
CA GLY A 86 4.31 12.08 12.99
C GLY A 86 4.87 10.91 12.16
N ARG A 87 4.02 10.06 11.56
CA ARG A 87 4.45 8.89 10.78
C ARG A 87 5.07 9.31 9.46
N ILE A 88 6.10 8.59 9.05
CA ILE A 88 6.76 8.76 7.75
C ILE A 88 5.91 8.11 6.66
N SER A 89 5.77 8.77 5.50
CA SER A 89 5.09 8.21 4.34
C SER A 89 6.02 7.23 3.60
N VAL A 90 6.10 6.01 4.12
CA VAL A 90 7.06 4.99 3.65
C VAL A 90 6.57 4.22 2.42
N PRO A 91 7.47 3.78 1.52
CA PRO A 91 7.16 2.80 0.49
C PRO A 91 6.70 1.47 1.10
N ILE A 92 5.76 0.81 0.44
CA ILE A 92 5.20 -0.48 0.86
C ILE A 92 5.74 -1.57 -0.07
N ASP A 93 6.23 -2.66 0.51
CA ASP A 93 6.64 -3.83 -0.24
C ASP A 93 5.41 -4.65 -0.66
N LEU A 94 5.33 -5.01 -1.94
CA LEU A 94 4.25 -5.84 -2.46
C LEU A 94 4.44 -7.32 -2.13
N GLU A 95 5.68 -7.77 -1.88
CA GLU A 95 5.98 -9.15 -1.50
C GLU A 95 5.56 -9.45 -0.05
N GLU A 96 5.54 -8.42 0.80
CA GLU A 96 5.21 -8.49 2.23
C GLU A 96 3.95 -7.67 2.56
N LEU A 97 3.02 -7.52 1.60
CA LEU A 97 1.86 -6.64 1.76
C LEU A 97 0.94 -7.04 2.92
N ASP A 98 0.72 -8.35 3.10
CA ASP A 98 -0.18 -8.87 4.14
C ASP A 98 0.36 -8.66 5.56
N SER A 99 1.66 -8.43 5.72
CA SER A 99 2.30 -8.14 7.02
C SER A 99 2.49 -6.64 7.27
N PHE A 100 2.11 -5.78 6.32
CA PHE A 100 2.24 -4.33 6.50
C PHE A 100 1.24 -3.79 7.53
N ASP A 101 1.78 -3.28 8.65
CA ASP A 101 0.98 -2.63 9.68
C ASP A 101 1.16 -1.09 9.63
N PRO A 102 0.09 -0.31 9.34
CA PRO A 102 0.14 1.15 9.32
C PRO A 102 0.38 1.80 10.70
N PHE A 103 0.26 1.04 11.80
CA PHE A 103 0.52 1.51 13.17
C PHE A 103 2.00 1.36 13.55
N GLU A 104 2.71 0.41 12.95
CA GLU A 104 4.14 0.13 13.16
C GLU A 104 5.07 0.96 12.25
N VAL A 105 4.50 1.79 11.37
CA VAL A 105 5.28 2.73 10.55
C VAL A 105 6.01 3.74 11.44
N PRO A 106 7.33 3.93 11.25
CA PRO A 106 8.13 4.75 12.16
C PRO A 106 7.67 6.20 12.15
N THR A 107 7.76 6.81 13.33
CA THR A 107 7.49 8.24 13.50
C THR A 107 8.78 9.02 13.43
N ILE A 108 8.70 10.31 13.06
CA ILE A 108 9.85 11.21 13.06
C ILE A 108 10.53 11.26 14.43
N ARG A 109 9.75 11.25 15.51
CA ARG A 109 10.27 11.23 16.88
C ARG A 109 11.07 9.97 17.16
N LEU A 110 10.55 8.80 16.80
CA LEU A 110 11.25 7.53 16.97
C LEU A 110 12.58 7.54 16.20
N ILE A 111 12.58 8.01 14.95
CA ILE A 111 13.80 8.06 14.13
C ILE A 111 14.83 9.00 14.75
N CYS A 112 14.42 10.17 15.26
CA CYS A 112 15.32 11.07 15.98
C CYS A 112 15.90 10.41 17.23
N GLU A 113 15.07 9.74 18.05
CA GLU A 113 15.52 9.01 19.23
C GLU A 113 16.49 7.87 18.89
N GLU A 114 16.33 7.21 17.74
CA GLU A 114 17.26 6.19 17.24
C GLU A 114 18.60 6.77 16.78
N LEU A 115 18.59 7.98 16.21
CA LEU A 115 19.79 8.69 15.76
C LEU A 115 20.61 9.26 16.93
N ASP A 116 19.94 9.72 17.98
CA ASP A 116 20.59 10.28 19.17
C ASP A 116 21.28 9.21 20.04
N LYS A 117 20.96 7.92 19.81
CA LYS A 117 21.64 6.82 20.51
C LYS A 117 23.11 6.76 20.09
N PRO A 118 24.05 6.72 21.05
CA PRO A 118 25.47 6.64 20.74
C PRO A 118 25.75 5.39 19.90
N ARG A 119 26.67 5.53 18.93
CA ARG A 119 27.16 4.38 18.17
C ARG A 119 27.80 3.41 19.17
N ALA A 120 27.40 2.13 19.12
CA ALA A 120 28.24 1.10 19.73
C ALA A 120 29.63 1.22 19.08
N ALA A 121 30.68 1.13 19.88
CA ALA A 121 32.06 1.47 19.49
C ALA A 121 32.69 0.53 18.45
N ASP A 122 31.91 -0.36 17.83
CA ASP A 122 32.42 -1.51 17.05
C ASP A 122 32.08 -1.45 15.55
N GLU A 123 31.84 -0.26 15.00
CA GLU A 123 31.81 -0.05 13.54
C GLU A 123 32.77 1.09 13.16
N GLU A 124 34.07 0.81 13.27
CA GLU A 124 35.11 1.54 12.53
C GLU A 124 34.85 1.30 11.02
N ASP A 125 34.19 2.26 10.37
CA ASP A 125 34.09 2.28 8.91
C ASP A 125 35.43 2.78 8.35
N GLU A 126 36.28 1.83 7.91
CA GLU A 126 37.54 2.02 7.17
C GLU A 126 37.30 2.74 5.81
N GLY A 127 36.88 4.00 5.86
CA GLY A 127 36.45 4.74 4.69
C GLY A 127 36.71 6.25 4.73
N GLU A 128 37.56 6.73 5.62
CA GLU A 128 38.04 8.12 5.56
C GLU A 128 38.98 8.29 4.37
N LYS A 129 38.40 8.58 3.20
CA LYS A 129 39.17 9.16 2.09
C LYS A 129 39.54 10.58 2.50
N GLU A 130 40.83 10.82 2.72
CA GLU A 130 41.47 12.06 3.21
C GLU A 130 41.31 13.31 2.30
N ASN A 131 40.30 13.37 1.44
CA ASN A 131 40.20 14.40 0.40
C ASN A 131 38.75 14.89 0.17
N GLU A 132 37.97 15.04 1.23
CA GLU A 132 36.61 15.60 1.18
C GLU A 132 36.49 16.74 2.20
N ASN A 133 35.88 17.86 1.80
CA ASN A 133 35.66 18.99 2.72
C ASN A 133 34.81 18.54 3.91
N GLU A 134 35.03 19.12 5.11
CA GLU A 134 34.33 18.74 6.35
C GLU A 134 32.80 18.73 6.23
N VAL A 135 32.25 19.60 5.38
CA VAL A 135 30.82 19.68 5.08
C VAL A 135 30.33 18.45 4.31
N ASP A 136 31.08 17.99 3.30
CA ASP A 136 30.75 16.81 2.49
C ASP A 136 30.91 15.52 3.31
N ALA A 137 31.92 15.47 4.18
CA ALA A 137 32.13 14.36 5.10
C ALA A 137 31.01 14.29 6.16
N ALA A 138 30.55 15.44 6.68
CA ALA A 138 29.43 15.52 7.61
C ALA A 138 28.09 15.15 6.94
N GLU A 139 27.85 15.60 5.70
CA GLU A 139 26.67 15.20 4.92
C GLU A 139 26.68 13.69 4.64
N ARG A 140 27.82 13.11 4.25
CA ARG A 140 27.93 11.66 4.02
C ARG A 140 27.75 10.84 5.30
N ARG A 141 28.29 11.31 6.43
CA ARG A 141 28.06 10.68 7.76
C ARG A 141 26.57 10.71 8.11
N LYS A 142 25.89 11.86 7.98
CA LYS A 142 24.42 11.97 8.16
C LYS A 142 23.63 11.11 7.18
N THR A 143 24.10 10.99 5.94
CA THR A 143 23.48 10.15 4.89
C THR A 143 23.60 8.66 5.19
N ARG A 144 24.59 8.21 5.98
CA ARG A 144 24.69 6.80 6.40
C ARG A 144 23.96 6.52 7.71
N ASP A 145 23.69 7.54 8.52
CA ASP A 145 23.07 7.38 9.84
C ASP A 145 21.60 6.96 9.81
N TYR A 146 20.86 7.14 8.71
CA TYR A 146 19.50 6.55 8.68
C TYR A 146 19.55 5.01 8.69
N LYS A 147 20.67 4.37 8.32
CA LYS A 147 20.79 2.90 8.21
C LYS A 147 20.68 2.17 9.55
N ARG A 148 20.99 2.85 10.66
CA ARG A 148 20.82 2.37 12.04
C ARG A 148 19.41 2.59 12.60
N THR A 149 18.51 3.18 11.82
CA THR A 149 17.15 3.50 12.24
C THR A 149 16.15 2.53 11.64
N SER A 150 14.96 2.49 12.23
CA SER A 150 13.78 1.81 11.70
C SER A 150 13.38 2.24 10.27
N LEU A 151 13.89 3.39 9.78
CA LEU A 151 13.66 3.87 8.41
C LEU A 151 14.42 3.05 7.35
N ALA A 152 15.54 2.41 7.73
CA ALA A 152 16.46 1.76 6.80
C ALA A 152 15.78 0.72 5.88
N LYS A 153 14.87 -0.08 6.44
CA LYS A 153 14.13 -1.10 5.68
C LYS A 153 13.30 -0.50 4.54
N TYR A 154 12.70 0.66 4.79
CA TYR A 154 11.85 1.34 3.81
C TYR A 154 12.65 2.02 2.70
N VAL A 155 13.84 2.52 3.03
CA VAL A 155 14.79 3.03 2.01
C VAL A 155 15.24 1.88 1.10
N LYS A 156 15.54 0.71 1.66
CA LYS A 156 15.88 -0.48 0.86
C LYS A 156 14.77 -0.88 -0.12
N HIS A 157 13.50 -0.84 0.29
CA HIS A 157 12.37 -1.08 -0.63
C HIS A 157 12.35 -0.05 -1.77
N PHE A 158 12.64 1.21 -1.47
CA PHE A 158 12.71 2.28 -2.46
C PHE A 158 13.87 2.09 -3.44
N ASP A 159 15.06 1.74 -2.95
CA ASP A 159 16.24 1.49 -3.78
C ASP A 159 15.98 0.37 -4.79
N ARG A 160 15.34 -0.73 -4.36
CA ARG A 160 14.93 -1.81 -5.27
C ARG A 160 13.99 -1.33 -6.38
N PHE A 161 13.07 -0.42 -6.06
CA PHE A 161 12.19 0.21 -7.04
C PHE A 161 12.95 1.11 -8.02
N LEU A 162 13.85 1.97 -7.51
CA LEU A 162 14.70 2.85 -8.33
C LEU A 162 15.59 2.04 -9.27
N ASP A 163 16.20 0.97 -8.79
CA ASP A 163 17.01 0.05 -9.58
C ASP A 163 16.21 -0.60 -10.72
N GLY A 164 14.96 -0.99 -10.44
CA GLY A 164 14.03 -1.50 -11.45
C GLY A 164 13.75 -0.47 -12.56
N MET A 165 13.47 0.78 -12.17
CA MET A 165 13.26 1.87 -13.12
C MET A 165 14.52 2.18 -13.94
N ALA A 166 15.70 2.20 -13.31
CA ALA A 166 16.96 2.47 -13.98
C ALA A 166 17.28 1.42 -15.04
N ARG A 167 17.10 0.12 -14.71
CA ARG A 167 17.26 -0.98 -15.68
C ARG A 167 16.31 -0.86 -16.86
N SER A 168 15.02 -0.57 -16.59
CA SER A 168 14.01 -0.39 -17.64
C SER A 168 14.35 0.75 -18.59
N ARG A 169 14.72 1.93 -18.05
CA ARG A 169 15.13 3.08 -18.88
C ARG A 169 16.37 2.80 -19.72
N LYS A 170 17.38 2.13 -19.15
CA LYS A 170 18.58 1.73 -19.91
C LYS A 170 18.22 0.80 -21.07
N GLY A 171 17.33 -0.18 -20.84
CA GLY A 171 16.84 -1.08 -21.89
C GLY A 171 16.08 -0.35 -23.01
N GLU A 172 15.26 0.65 -22.67
CA GLU A 172 14.58 1.48 -23.67
C GLU A 172 15.53 2.34 -24.50
N MET A 173 16.54 2.95 -23.87
CA MET A 173 17.54 3.75 -24.59
C MET A 173 18.33 2.89 -25.58
N LEU A 174 18.76 1.70 -25.17
CA LEU A 174 19.46 0.76 -26.05
C LEU A 174 18.59 0.37 -27.26
N ARG A 175 17.32 0.00 -27.04
CA ARG A 175 16.38 -0.29 -28.14
C ARG A 175 16.19 0.89 -29.10
N LYS A 176 16.18 2.13 -28.59
CA LYS A 176 16.06 3.33 -29.42
C LYS A 176 17.33 3.57 -30.26
N SER A 177 18.52 3.38 -29.67
CA SER A 177 19.81 3.45 -30.38
C SER A 177 19.89 2.42 -31.50
N ASP A 178 19.54 1.17 -31.22
CA ASP A 178 19.55 0.07 -32.21
C ASP A 178 18.61 0.36 -33.40
N LEU A 179 17.43 0.94 -33.12
CA LEU A 179 16.47 1.35 -34.15
C LEU A 179 16.98 2.52 -35.00
N GLN A 180 17.73 3.44 -34.40
CA GLN A 180 18.30 4.61 -35.08
C GLN A 180 19.62 4.29 -35.80
N LYS A 181 20.22 3.10 -35.55
CA LYS A 181 21.57 2.72 -36.01
C LYS A 181 22.65 3.72 -35.58
N ASP A 182 22.38 4.47 -34.53
CA ASP A 182 23.35 5.32 -33.86
C ASP A 182 24.18 4.40 -32.95
N PHE A 183 25.28 3.88 -33.50
CA PHE A 183 26.30 3.11 -32.79
C PHE A 183 27.59 3.93 -32.67
#